data_AF-A0AAW0M5X5-F1
#
_entry.id   AF-A0AAW0M5X5-F1
#
_cell.length_a   1.000
_cell.length_b   1.000
_cell.length_c   1.000
_cell.angle_alpha   90.00
_cell.angle_beta   90.00
_cell.angle_gamma   90.00
#
_symmetry.space_group_name_H-M   'P 1'
#
loop_
_entity.id
_entity.type
_entity.pdbx_description
1 polymer ?
#
loop_
_entity_poly.entity_id
_entity_poly.type
_entity_poly.pdbx_seq_one_letter_code
_entity_poly.pdbx_strand_id
1 'polypeptide(L)'
;MMKNLQILDLSFQLEWSQQKALAESLVEMKHLQKLTLKSFDEMVQPQDLHVTQLSGLLEKLHNLKSLCLYSASYTGKHMVCSSGGFPQLKILRLWMLQELEE
;
A
#
# COMPACT_ATOMS: atom_id res chain seq x y z
N MET A 1 15.39 -6.33 9.93
CA MET A 1 16.55 -5.41 9.92
C MET A 1 16.55 -4.64 8.59
N MET A 2 15.78 -3.55 8.47
CA MET A 2 15.79 -2.55 7.36
C MET A 2 15.19 -1.21 7.82
N LYS A 3 15.61 -0.70 8.99
CA LYS A 3 14.89 0.40 9.69
C LYS A 3 15.03 1.78 9.04
N ASN A 4 16.01 1.98 8.15
CA ASN A 4 16.31 3.29 7.54
C ASN A 4 15.88 3.38 6.07
N LEU A 5 15.08 2.42 5.60
CA LEU A 5 14.64 2.39 4.22
C LEU A 5 13.69 3.57 3.93
N GLN A 6 14.00 4.34 2.90
CA GLN A 6 13.20 5.51 2.51
C GLN A 6 12.30 5.23 1.30
N ILE A 7 12.68 4.25 0.48
CA ILE A 7 11.97 3.88 -0.74
C ILE A 7 11.77 2.38 -0.71
N LEU A 8 10.52 1.97 -0.86
CA LEU A 8 10.13 0.57 -0.97
C LEU A 8 9.23 0.43 -2.19
N ASP A 9 9.71 -0.30 -3.19
CA ASP A 9 8.91 -0.76 -4.34
C ASP A 9 8.80 -2.27 -4.22
N LEU A 10 7.58 -2.75 -3.98
CA LEU A 10 7.27 -4.15 -3.82
C LEU A 10 6.33 -4.57 -4.93
N SER A 11 6.82 -5.50 -5.75
CA SER A 11 6.03 -6.29 -6.68
C SER A 11 5.98 -7.69 -6.11
N PHE A 12 4.78 -8.18 -5.82
CA PHE A 12 4.66 -9.42 -5.07
C PHE A 12 3.43 -10.22 -5.50
N GLN A 13 3.57 -11.52 -5.30
CA GLN A 13 2.51 -12.50 -5.36
C GLN A 13 2.48 -13.12 -3.97
N LEU A 14 1.57 -12.64 -3.13
CA LEU A 14 1.50 -13.05 -1.72
C LEU A 14 0.13 -13.61 -1.40
N GLU A 15 0.15 -14.77 -0.75
CA GLU A 15 -1.02 -15.34 -0.09
C GLU A 15 -1.45 -14.47 1.09
N TRP A 16 -2.72 -14.57 1.49
CA TRP A 16 -3.33 -13.69 2.50
C TRP A 16 -2.53 -13.58 3.82
N SER A 17 -1.97 -14.70 4.31
CA SER A 17 -1.17 -14.74 5.52
C SER A 17 0.11 -13.89 5.43
N GLN A 18 0.70 -13.80 4.25
CA GLN A 18 1.89 -13.01 3.99
C GLN A 18 1.56 -11.53 3.78
N GLN A 19 0.40 -11.22 3.22
CA GLN A 19 -0.08 -9.83 3.08
C GLN A 19 -0.24 -9.16 4.45
N LYS A 20 -0.79 -9.89 5.43
CA LYS A 20 -0.91 -9.40 6.80
C LYS A 20 0.45 -9.12 7.44
N ALA A 21 1.39 -10.06 7.32
CA ALA A 21 2.73 -9.90 7.84
C ALA A 21 3.48 -8.72 7.18
N LEU A 22 3.29 -8.52 5.88
CA LEU A 22 3.82 -7.36 5.17
C LEU A 22 3.23 -6.07 5.75
N ALA A 23 1.91 -6.00 5.91
CA ALA A 23 1.23 -4.82 6.41
C ALA A 23 1.70 -4.44 7.83
N GLU A 24 1.89 -5.42 8.72
CA GLU A 24 2.46 -5.22 10.06
C GLU A 24 3.91 -4.70 9.98
N SER A 25 4.71 -5.24 9.07
CA SER A 25 6.11 -4.81 8.90
C SER A 25 6.26 -3.40 8.34
N LEU A 26 5.30 -2.92 7.52
CA LEU A 26 5.31 -1.58 6.95
C LEU A 26 5.17 -0.50 8.02
N VAL A 27 4.35 -0.72 9.06
CA VAL A 27 4.14 0.25 10.15
C VAL A 27 5.43 0.58 10.89
N GLU A 28 6.38 -0.36 10.94
CA GLU A 28 7.68 -0.15 11.58
C GLU A 28 8.64 0.71 10.73
N MET A 29 8.32 0.97 9.45
CA MET A 29 9.16 1.75 8.54
C MET A 29 8.93 3.26 8.67
N LYS A 30 9.30 3.81 9.82
CA LYS A 30 9.05 5.22 10.18
C LYS A 30 9.72 6.23 9.23
N HIS A 31 10.76 5.84 8.51
CA HIS A 31 11.50 6.73 7.61
C HIS A 31 11.07 6.61 6.14
N LEU A 32 10.02 5.81 5.85
CA LEU A 32 9.58 5.56 4.49
C LEU A 32 8.95 6.83 3.89
N GLN A 33 9.48 7.24 2.74
CA GLN A 33 9.04 8.41 1.98
C GLN A 33 8.32 8.04 0.69
N LYS A 34 8.67 6.90 0.10
CA LYS A 34 7.99 6.37 -1.08
C LYS A 34 7.63 4.91 -0.87
N LEU A 35 6.35 4.60 -1.08
CA LEU A 35 5.84 3.25 -1.12
C LEU A 35 5.20 2.99 -2.48
N THR A 36 5.56 1.89 -3.10
CA THR A 36 4.91 1.36 -4.30
C THR A 36 4.55 -0.09 -4.04
N LEU A 37 3.27 -0.42 -4.19
CA LEU A 37 2.74 -1.77 -4.06
C LEU A 37 2.14 -2.20 -5.40
N LYS A 38 2.54 -3.37 -5.88
CA LYS A 38 2.00 -4.04 -7.06
C LYS A 38 1.71 -5.50 -6.69
N SER A 39 0.47 -5.93 -6.88
CA SER A 39 0.04 -7.31 -6.63
C SER A 39 -0.15 -8.04 -7.96
N PHE A 40 0.30 -9.29 -8.03
CA PHE A 40 0.13 -10.15 -9.20
C PHE A 40 -0.26 -11.56 -8.79
N ASP A 41 -1.04 -12.27 -9.62
CA ASP A 41 -1.33 -13.70 -9.49
C ASP A 41 -0.25 -14.56 -10.17
N GLU A 42 -0.42 -15.89 -10.11
CA GLU A 42 0.46 -16.88 -10.76
C GLU A 42 0.61 -16.67 -12.28
N MET A 43 -0.36 -16.01 -12.91
CA MET A 43 -0.39 -15.72 -14.34
C MET A 43 0.10 -14.31 -14.68
N VAL A 44 0.69 -13.60 -13.70
CA VAL A 44 1.16 -12.19 -13.81
C VAL A 44 0.00 -11.22 -14.09
N GLN A 45 -1.23 -11.63 -13.82
CA GLN A 45 -2.38 -10.74 -13.85
C GLN A 45 -2.53 -10.02 -12.51
N PRO A 46 -3.16 -8.84 -12.46
CA PRO A 46 -3.44 -8.17 -11.20
C PRO A 46 -4.28 -9.07 -10.27
N GLN A 47 -3.77 -9.38 -9.07
CA GLN A 47 -4.51 -10.13 -8.05
C GLN A 47 -4.99 -9.21 -6.94
N ASP A 48 -6.28 -9.30 -6.63
CA ASP A 48 -6.96 -8.56 -5.59
C ASP A 48 -6.34 -8.74 -4.21
N LEU A 49 -5.74 -7.65 -3.72
CA LEU A 49 -5.24 -7.52 -2.37
C LEU A 49 -6.40 -7.18 -1.43
N HIS A 50 -7.01 -8.21 -0.83
CA HIS A 50 -8.11 -8.09 0.15
C HIS A 50 -7.67 -7.32 1.40
N VAL A 51 -7.62 -5.98 1.34
CA VAL A 51 -7.14 -5.17 2.46
C VAL A 51 -8.03 -3.96 2.70
N THR A 52 -9.19 -4.24 3.29
CA THR A 52 -9.98 -3.24 4.01
C THR A 52 -9.23 -2.58 5.18
N GLN A 53 -8.04 -3.10 5.55
CA GLN A 53 -7.19 -2.60 6.64
C GLN A 53 -5.97 -1.79 6.16
N LEU A 54 -5.70 -1.67 4.85
CA LEU A 54 -4.48 -1.04 4.35
C LEU A 54 -4.51 0.47 4.55
N SER A 55 -5.67 1.11 4.33
CA SER A 55 -5.84 2.57 4.47
C SER A 55 -5.39 3.05 5.85
N GLY A 56 -5.91 2.44 6.92
CA GLY A 56 -5.56 2.81 8.31
C GLY A 56 -4.11 2.49 8.71
N LEU A 57 -3.43 1.59 7.98
CA LEU A 57 -2.01 1.30 8.21
C LEU A 57 -1.11 2.28 7.46
N LEU A 58 -1.47 2.62 6.22
CA LEU A 58 -0.73 3.57 5.40
C LEU A 58 -0.71 4.97 6.02
N GLU A 59 -1.80 5.37 6.70
CA GLU A 59 -1.85 6.63 7.45
C GLU A 59 -0.83 6.72 8.59
N LYS A 60 -0.36 5.57 9.12
CA LYS A 60 0.69 5.56 10.15
C LYS A 60 2.06 5.91 9.58
N LEU A 61 2.22 5.89 8.26
CA LEU A 61 3.45 6.27 7.56
C LEU A 61 3.53 7.80 7.42
N HIS A 62 3.67 8.48 8.54
CA HIS A 62 3.70 9.95 8.64
C HIS A 62 4.75 10.68 7.78
N ASN A 63 5.80 9.98 7.33
CA ASN A 63 6.84 10.52 6.45
C ASN A 63 6.61 10.22 4.95
N LEU A 64 5.52 9.53 4.63
CA LEU A 64 5.20 9.13 3.26
C LEU A 64 4.85 10.36 2.42
N LYS A 65 5.64 10.57 1.38
CA LYS A 65 5.49 11.66 0.40
C LYS A 65 4.89 11.19 -0.91
N SER A 66 5.12 9.92 -1.26
CA SER A 66 4.63 9.28 -2.48
C SER A 66 4.04 7.92 -2.17
N LEU A 67 2.76 7.75 -2.51
CA LEU A 67 2.06 6.48 -2.46
C LEU A 67 1.66 6.09 -3.89
N CYS A 68 2.04 4.87 -4.29
CA CYS A 68 1.64 4.30 -5.56
C CYS A 68 1.01 2.93 -5.30
N LEU A 69 -0.27 2.80 -5.64
CA LEU A 69 -1.05 1.57 -5.54
C LEU A 69 -1.44 1.14 -6.95
N TYR A 70 -0.94 -0.02 -7.34
CA TYR A 70 -1.04 -0.54 -8.70
C TYR A 70 -1.50 -1.99 -8.70
N SER A 71 -2.13 -2.40 -9.80
CA SER A 71 -2.44 -3.82 -10.08
C SER A 71 -3.08 -4.50 -8.89
N ALA A 72 -4.34 -4.17 -8.61
CA ALA A 72 -5.12 -4.81 -7.57
C ALA A 72 -4.49 -4.79 -6.16
N SER A 73 -3.49 -3.93 -5.91
CA SER A 73 -2.88 -3.72 -4.58
C SER A 73 -3.82 -3.05 -3.56
N TYR A 74 -5.08 -2.84 -3.92
CA TYR A 74 -6.13 -2.28 -3.09
C TYR A 74 -7.50 -2.74 -3.61
N THR A 75 -8.29 -3.39 -2.76
CA THR A 75 -9.64 -3.89 -3.09
C THR A 75 -10.74 -3.17 -2.32
N GLY A 76 -10.42 -2.03 -1.70
CA GLY A 76 -11.45 -1.23 -1.04
C GLY A 76 -12.26 -0.48 -2.09
N LYS A 77 -13.59 -0.44 -1.89
CA LYS A 77 -14.48 0.37 -2.73
C LYS A 77 -14.17 1.85 -2.65
N HIS A 78 -13.83 2.33 -1.44
CA HIS A 78 -13.53 3.73 -1.20
C HIS A 78 -12.25 3.87 -0.39
N MET A 79 -11.36 4.73 -0.87
CA MET A 79 -10.16 5.12 -0.13
C MET A 79 -10.46 6.29 0.81
N VAL A 80 -11.07 5.98 1.95
CA VAL A 80 -11.34 6.99 2.98
C VAL A 80 -10.07 7.22 3.79
N CYS A 81 -9.60 8.47 3.80
CA CYS A 81 -8.49 8.90 4.64
C CYS A 81 -9.02 9.67 5.86
N SER A 82 -8.48 9.40 7.04
CA SER A 82 -8.76 10.21 8.22
C SER A 82 -8.20 11.63 8.05
N SER A 83 -8.86 12.61 8.69
CA SER A 83 -8.34 13.98 8.72
C SER A 83 -6.96 14.00 9.36
N GLY A 84 -5.94 14.37 8.58
CA GLY A 84 -4.54 14.38 9.03
C GLY A 84 -3.79 13.05 8.90
N GLY A 85 -4.40 11.99 8.33
CA GLY A 85 -3.76 10.67 8.18
C GLY A 85 -2.53 10.65 7.26
N PHE A 86 -2.40 11.59 6.33
CA PHE A 86 -1.30 11.65 5.37
C PHE A 86 -0.62 13.03 5.36
N PRO A 87 0.04 13.43 6.46
CA PRO A 87 0.46 14.83 6.65
C PRO A 87 1.51 15.32 5.65
N GLN A 88 2.26 14.41 5.03
CA GLN A 88 3.32 14.74 4.07
C GLN A 88 3.08 14.20 2.66
N LEU A 89 1.94 13.57 2.39
CA LEU A 89 1.67 12.95 1.09
C LEU A 89 1.46 14.04 0.03
N LYS A 90 2.25 13.96 -1.04
CA LYS A 90 2.21 14.92 -2.17
C LYS A 90 1.85 14.25 -3.48
N ILE A 91 2.11 12.95 -3.58
CA ILE A 91 1.92 12.17 -4.80
C ILE A 91 1.10 10.95 -4.45
N LEU A 92 -0.07 10.85 -5.08
CA LEU A 92 -0.90 9.66 -5.08
C LEU A 92 -1.03 9.18 -6.53
N ARG A 93 -0.69 7.91 -6.77
CA ARG A 93 -0.91 7.25 -8.05
C ARG A 93 -1.71 5.98 -7.83
N LEU A 94 -2.83 5.90 -8.53
CA LEU A 94 -3.76 4.79 -8.51
C LEU A 94 -3.88 4.29 -9.95
N TRP A 95 -3.64 3.00 -10.18
CA TRP A 95 -3.74 2.43 -11.53
C TRP A 95 -4.16 0.97 -11.46
N MET A 96 -5.13 0.57 -12.29
CA MET A 96 -5.63 -0.81 -12.36
C MET A 96 -6.10 -1.33 -10.99
N LEU A 97 -6.90 -0.51 -10.28
CA LEU A 97 -7.58 -0.88 -9.03
C LEU A 97 -9.05 -1.16 -9.38
N GLN A 98 -9.41 -2.42 -9.63
CA GLN A 98 -10.70 -2.77 -10.23
C GLN A 98 -11.91 -2.45 -9.35
N GLU A 99 -11.75 -2.64 -8.04
CA GLU A 99 -12.83 -2.43 -7.06
C GLU A 99 -12.96 -0.99 -6.59
N LEU A 100 -12.01 -0.09 -6.92
CA LEU A 100 -12.04 1.29 -6.45
C LEU A 100 -13.10 2.08 -7.21
N GLU A 101 -14.11 2.55 -6.49
CA GLU A 101 -15.19 3.40 -7.00
C GLU A 101 -14.81 4.89 -6.84
N GLU A 102 -15.34 5.74 -7.73
CA GLU A 102 -15.22 7.21 -7.63
C GLU A 102 -16.00 7.81 -6.45
#